data_AF-A0A915UTA5-F1
#
_entry.id   AF-A0A915UTA5-F1
#
_cell.length_a   1.000
_cell.length_b   1.000
_cell.length_c   1.000
_cell.angle_alpha   90.00
_cell.angle_beta   90.00
_cell.angle_gamma   90.00
#
_symmetry.space_group_name_H-M   'P 1'
#
loop_
_entity.id
_entity.type
_entity.pdbx_description
1 polymer ?
#
loop_
_entity_poly.entity_id
_entity_poly.type
_entity_poly.pdbx_seq_one_letter_code
_entity_poly.pdbx_strand_id
1 'polypeptide(L)' 'MRRLFVDRIETTERGESIAVLLVPVGEGDYLHWLCPLEWLPPDTREGQWLRVEFTPDEETQSELRHEIESLLQELQGE' A
#
# COMPACT_ATOMS: atom_id res chain seq x y z
N MET A 1 -4.20 -6.76 11.06
CA MET A 1 -3.98 -5.43 11.68
C MET A 1 -2.53 -5.26 12.16
N ARG A 2 -1.86 -4.16 11.79
CA ARG A 2 -0.49 -3.79 12.19
C ARG A 2 -0.43 -2.32 12.62
N ARG A 3 0.56 -1.96 13.42
CA ARG A 3 0.86 -0.56 13.75
C ARG A 3 2.02 -0.09 12.89
N LEU A 4 1.82 1.01 12.18
CA LEU A 4 2.83 1.64 11.35
C LEU A 4 3.19 3.00 11.94
N PHE A 5 4.45 3.38 11.83
CA PHE A 5 4.93 4.69 12.27
C PHE A 5 5.06 5.62 11.07
N VAL A 6 4.55 6.84 11.19
CA VAL A 6 4.76 7.90 10.21
C VAL A 6 6.14 8.50 10.48
N ASP A 7 7.13 8.10 9.70
CA ASP A 7 8.51 8.58 9.85
C ASP A 7 8.59 10.06 9.49
N ARG A 8 8.13 10.40 8.28
CA ARG A 8 8.13 11.77 7.74
C ARG A 8 7.09 11.95 6.65
N ILE A 9 6.75 13.20 6.37
CA ILE A 9 5.87 13.61 5.28
C ILE A 9 6.70 14.47 4.32
N GLU A 10 6.83 13.99 3.09
CA GLU A 10 7.58 14.65 2.04
C GLU A 10 6.63 15.31 1.04
N THR A 11 7.11 16.35 0.36
CA THR A 11 6.43 16.92 -0.81
C THR A 11 7.24 16.58 -2.06
N THR A 12 6.61 15.94 -3.04
CA THR A 12 7.26 15.58 -4.30
C THR A 12 7.54 16.82 -5.15
N GLU A 13 8.33 16.65 -6.20
CA GLU A 13 8.58 17.71 -7.20
C GLU A 13 7.31 18.22 -7.90
N ARG A 14 6.23 17.41 -7.88
CA ARG A 14 4.92 17.76 -8.42
C ARG A 14 4.01 18.48 -7.41
N GLY A 15 4.49 18.70 -6.19
CA GLY A 15 3.73 19.33 -5.10
C GLY A 15 2.82 18.38 -4.34
N GLU A 16 2.93 17.07 -4.55
CA GLU A 16 2.07 16.07 -3.89
C GLU A 16 2.67 15.71 -2.53
N SER A 17 1.83 15.60 -1.49
CA SER A 17 2.27 15.16 -0.16
C SER A 17 2.24 13.65 -0.05
N ILE A 18 3.36 13.05 0.33
CA ILE A 18 3.53 11.60 0.54
C ILE A 18 4.00 11.37 1.98
N ALA A 19 3.36 10.44 2.67
CA ALA A 19 3.81 9.95 3.97
C ALA A 19 4.73 8.73 3.78
N VAL A 20 5.84 8.71 4.51
CA VAL A 20 6.73 7.56 4.61
C VAL A 20 6.36 6.76 5.87
N LEU A 21 5.82 5.56 5.69
CA LEU A 21 5.40 4.67 6.76
C LEU A 21 6.43 3.57 7.01
N LEU A 22 6.79 3.33 8.27
CA LEU A 22 7.64 2.20 8.65
C LEU A 22 6.80 0.95 8.88
N VAL A 23 7.05 -0.08 8.06
CA VAL A 23 6.40 -1.39 8.15
C VAL A 23 7.35 -2.40 8.78
N PRO A 24 7.06 -2.90 9.99
CA PRO A 24 7.89 -3.92 10.61
C PRO A 24 7.74 -5.24 9.83
N VAL A 25 8.88 -5.80 9.41
CA VAL A 25 8.94 -7.10 8.70
C VAL A 25 9.66 -8.18 9.49
N GLY A 26 10.43 -7.80 10.51
CA GLY A 26 11.16 -8.69 11.39
C GLY A 26 11.66 -7.97 12.64
N GLU A 27 12.48 -8.63 13.45
CA GLU A 27 13.10 -8.00 14.62
C GLU A 27 14.17 -7.01 14.16
N GLY A 28 13.92 -5.71 14.38
CA GLY A 28 14.83 -4.63 13.95
C GLY A 28 14.74 -4.25 12.48
N ASP A 29 14.01 -5.02 11.66
CA ASP A 29 13.87 -4.79 10.23
C ASP A 29 12.57 -4.08 9.87
N TYR A 30 12.71 -3.00 9.09
CA TYR A 30 11.60 -2.16 8.62
C TYR A 30 11.68 -1.92 7.11
N LEU A 31 10.53 -1.91 6.46
CA LEU A 31 10.37 -1.42 5.09
C LEU A 31 9.78 -0.01 5.12
N HIS A 32 10.24 0.83 4.19
CA HIS A 32 9.60 2.11 3.91
C HIS A 32 8.46 1.89 2.93
N TRP A 33 7.25 2.25 3.33
CA TRP A 33 6.10 2.27 2.45
C TRP A 33 5.69 3.72 2.17
N LEU A 34 5.77 4.11 0.90
CA LEU A 34 5.36 5.43 0.42
C LEU A 34 3.85 5.41 0.16
N CYS A 35 3.12 6.27 0.84
CA CYS A 35 1.67 6.36 0.72
C CYS A 35 1.26 7.82 0.49
N PRO A 36 0.40 8.13 -0.51
CA PRO A 36 -0.17 9.46 -0.65
C PRO A 36 -0.83 9.90 0.65
N LEU A 37 -0.52 11.12 1.12
CA LEU A 37 -1.05 11.63 2.39
C LEU A 37 -2.59 11.69 2.38
N GLU A 38 -3.17 11.94 1.21
CA GLU A 38 -4.62 11.96 0.98
C GLU A 38 -5.32 10.62 1.25
N TRP A 39 -4.61 9.49 1.24
CA TRP A 39 -5.18 8.18 1.57
C TRP A 39 -5.21 7.92 3.08
N LEU A 40 -4.55 8.77 3.85
CA LEU A 40 -4.46 8.65 5.31
C LEU A 40 -5.51 9.51 5.99
N PRO A 41 -5.79 9.27 7.29
CA PRO A 41 -6.67 10.14 8.05
C PRO A 41 -6.23 11.61 7.99
N PRO A 42 -7.15 12.58 7.96
CA PRO A 42 -6.84 14.00 7.70
C PRO A 42 -5.90 14.64 8.73
N ASP A 43 -5.86 14.12 9.96
CA ASP A 43 -5.00 14.62 11.03
C ASP A 43 -3.64 13.90 11.12
N THR A 44 -3.26 13.18 10.06
CA THR A 44 -2.00 12.42 10.03
C THR A 44 -0.80 13.36 10.07
N ARG A 45 0.11 13.10 11.00
CA ARG A 45 1.34 13.88 11.20
C ARG A 45 2.57 13.00 11.41
N GLU A 46 3.74 13.56 11.15
CA GLU A 46 5.02 12.93 11.46
C GLU A 46 5.10 12.53 12.94
N GLY A 47 5.73 11.39 13.22
CA GLY A 47 5.83 10.85 14.57
C GLY A 47 4.58 10.13 15.08
N GLN A 48 3.51 10.06 14.28
CA GLN A 48 2.27 9.40 14.65
C GLN A 48 2.31 7.90 14.40
N TRP A 49 1.60 7.14 15.23
CA TRP A 49 1.31 5.73 14.97
C TRP A 49 -0.06 5.58 14.33
N LEU A 50 -0.12 4.89 13.19
CA LEU A 50 -1.35 4.51 12.51
C LEU A 50 -1.64 3.03 12.74
N ARG A 51 -2.92 2.70 12.83
CA ARG A 51 -3.40 1.32 12.86
C ARG A 51 -3.88 0.99 11.45
N VAL A 52 -3.19 0.05 10.81
CA VAL A 52 -3.45 -0.32 9.42
C VAL A 52 -3.88 -1.76 9.34
N GLU A 53 -4.88 -2.02 8.52
CA GLU A 53 -5.35 -3.35 8.20
C GLU A 53 -5.11 -3.62 6.72
N PHE A 54 -4.39 -4.69 6.43
CA PHE A 54 -4.21 -5.20 5.08
C PHE A 54 -5.21 -6.33 4.92
N THR A 55 -6.29 -6.06 4.20
CA THR A 55 -7.33 -7.06 3.91
C THR A 55 -7.20 -7.45 2.45
N PRO A 56 -7.21 -8.76 2.12
CA PRO A 56 -7.35 -9.21 0.75
C PRO A 56 -8.65 -8.66 0.16
N ASP A 57 -8.56 -8.05 -1.02
CA ASP A 57 -9.74 -7.65 -1.77
C ASP A 57 -10.20 -8.83 -2.64
N GLU A 58 -11.21 -9.57 -2.17
CA GLU A 58 -11.71 -10.76 -2.83
C GLU A 58 -12.28 -10.46 -4.22
N GLU A 59 -12.87 -9.27 -4.42
CA GLU A 59 -13.42 -8.83 -5.70
C GLU A 59 -12.28 -8.63 -6.70
N THR A 60 -11.29 -7.79 -6.36
CA THR A 60 -10.10 -7.58 -7.19
C THR A 60 -9.36 -8.89 -7.48
N GLN A 61 -9.25 -9.80 -6.50
CA GLN A 61 -8.62 -11.11 -6.72
C GLN A 61 -9.40 -11.99 -7.70
N SER A 62 -10.73 -11.94 -7.66
CA SER A 62 -11.58 -12.72 -8.58
C SER A 62 -11.48 -12.18 -10.01
N GLU A 63 -11.48 -10.85 -10.16
CA GLU A 63 -11.31 -10.16 -11.45
C GLU A 63 -9.95 -10.48 -12.08
N LEU A 64 -8.86 -10.31 -11.32
CA LEU A 64 -7.51 -10.65 -11.77
C LEU A 64 -7.39 -12.11 -12.20
N ARG A 65 -8.04 -13.03 -11.47
CA ARG A 65 -8.03 -14.45 -11.83
C ARG A 65 -8.73 -14.69 -13.17
N HIS A 66 -9.90 -14.09 -13.38
CA HIS A 66 -10.62 -14.20 -14.65
C HIS A 66 -9.81 -13.64 -15.81
N GLU A 67 -9.17 -12.49 -15.62
CA GLU A 67 -8.33 -11.86 -16.65
C GLU A 67 -7.14 -12.75 -17.02
N ILE A 68 -6.45 -13.33 -16.02
CA ILE A 68 -5.36 -14.28 -16.25
C ILE A 68 -5.85 -15.53 -17.00
N GLU A 69 -6.99 -16.11 -16.60
CA GLU A 69 -7.55 -17.29 -17.25
C GLU A 69 -7.95 -17.01 -18.70
N SER A 70 -8.55 -15.85 -18.97
CA SER A 70 -8.89 -15.41 -20.33
C SER A 70 -7.64 -15.25 -21.19
N LEU A 71 -6.61 -14.57 -20.67
CA LEU A 71 -5.33 -14.38 -21.38
C LEU A 71 -4.63 -15.72 -21.67
N LEU A 72 -4.67 -16.67 -20.73
CA LEU A 72 -4.10 -18.00 -20.94
C LEU A 72 -4.84 -18.80 -22.01
N GLN A 73 -6.17 -18.68 -22.08
CA GLN A 73 -6.97 -19.30 -23.14
C GLN A 73 -6.67 -18.71 -24.51
N GLU A 74 -6.50 -17.39 -24.60
CA GLU A 74 -6.09 -16.72 -25.84
C GLU A 74 -4.71 -17.21 -26.31
N LEU A 75 -3.74 -17.32 -25.39
CA LEU A 75 -2.38 -17.76 -25.70
C LEU A 75 -2.26 -19.25 -26.06
N GLN A 76 -3.16 -20.10 -25.55
CA GLN A 76 -3.19 -21.55 -25.85
C GLN A 76 -4.08 -21.90 -27.05
N GLY A 77 -4.85 -20.92 -27.55
CA GLY A 77 -5.77 -21.05 -28.67
C GLY A 77 -5.16 -20.76 -30.05
N GLU A 78 -3.85 -20.46 -30.11
CA GLU A 78 -3.02 -20.49 -31.33
C GLU A 78 -2.33 -21.85 -31.52
#